data_AF-A0A6I2HEB0-F1
#
_entry.id   AF-A0A6I2HEB0-F1
#
_cell.length_a   1.000
_cell.length_b   1.000
_cell.length_c   1.000
_cell.angle_alpha   90.00
_cell.angle_beta   90.00
_cell.angle_gamma   90.00
#
_symmetry.space_group_name_H-M   'P 1'
#
loop_
_entity.id
_entity.type
_entity.pdbx_description
1 polymer ?
#
loop_
_entity_poly.entity_id
_entity_poly.type
_entity_poly.pdbx_seq_one_letter_code
_entity_poly.pdbx_strand_id
1 'polypeptide(L)' 'MQPFVADENVQQCPYCGEPVDVTADAVGPSSETYVEDCPVCCRPWRVHVTRQGEDVLVRLEHEDS' A
#
# COMPACT_ATOMS: atom_id res chain seq x y z
N MET A 1 -22.43 8.38 -10.40
CA MET A 1 -22.26 8.28 -8.94
C MET A 1 -21.26 7.17 -8.71
N GLN A 2 -19.98 7.49 -8.82
CA GLN A 2 -18.93 6.53 -8.46
C GLN A 2 -18.91 6.50 -6.93
N PRO A 3 -19.06 5.33 -6.29
CA PRO A 3 -18.70 5.22 -4.88
C PRO A 3 -17.18 5.39 -4.84
N PHE A 4 -16.76 6.59 -4.44
CA PHE A 4 -15.40 6.84 -3.99
C PHE A 4 -15.20 6.02 -2.71
N VAL A 5 -14.86 4.75 -2.83
CA VAL A 5 -14.10 4.08 -1.77
C VAL A 5 -12.65 4.46 -2.03
N ALA A 6 -12.33 5.73 -1.79
CA ALA A 6 -10.96 6.14 -1.53
C ALA A 6 -10.76 5.89 -0.04
N ASP A 7 -10.44 4.64 0.29
CA ASP A 7 -9.80 4.36 1.56
C ASP A 7 -8.44 5.05 1.45
N GLU A 8 -8.35 6.30 1.93
CA GLU A 8 -7.14 7.13 1.96
C GLU A 8 -6.10 6.42 2.84
N ASN A 9 -5.50 5.34 2.31
CA ASN A 9 -4.39 4.60 2.91
C ASN A 9 -3.12 5.42 2.72
N VAL A 10 -3.10 6.60 3.33
CA VAL A 10 -1.94 7.46 3.38
C VAL A 10 -0.94 6.78 4.31
N GLN A 11 0.01 6.08 3.72
CA GLN A 11 1.13 5.46 4.41
C GLN A 11 2.35 6.39 4.33
N GLN A 12 3.27 6.26 5.27
CA GLN A 12 4.52 7.02 5.20
C GLN A 12 5.58 6.21 4.48
N CYS A 13 6.25 6.84 3.52
CA CYS A 13 7.36 6.21 2.81
C CYS A 13 8.43 5.75 3.81
N PRO A 14 8.81 4.46 3.82
CA PRO A 14 9.86 3.96 4.70
C PRO A 14 11.24 4.61 4.50
N TYR A 15 11.46 5.23 3.33
CA TYR A 15 12.75 5.80 2.94
C TYR A 15 12.82 7.32 3.16
N CYS A 16 11.90 8.10 2.58
CA CYS A 16 11.91 9.56 2.68
C CYS A 16 10.95 10.12 3.75
N GLY A 17 10.06 9.29 4.31
CA GLY A 17 9.06 9.72 5.30
C GLY A 17 7.88 10.51 4.73
N GLU A 18 7.83 10.72 3.41
CA GLU A 18 6.74 11.44 2.75
C GLU A 18 5.43 10.64 2.80
N PRO A 19 4.28 11.31 3.00
CA PRO A 19 2.97 10.67 2.94
C PRO A 19 2.65 10.28 1.49
N VAL A 20 2.27 9.03 1.30
CA VAL A 20 2.00 8.44 -0.02
C VAL A 20 0.68 7.69 0.04
N ASP A 21 -0.16 7.90 -0.99
CA ASP A 21 -1.44 7.20 -1.10
C ASP A 21 -1.19 5.84 -1.76
N VAL A 22 -1.53 4.77 -1.05
CA VAL A 22 -1.35 3.40 -1.54
C VAL A 22 -2.71 2.80 -1.78
N THR A 23 -3.05 2.61 -3.06
CA THR A 23 -4.31 1.98 -3.44
C THR A 23 -4.15 0.47 -3.47
N ALA A 24 -4.92 -0.24 -2.65
CA ALA A 24 -5.03 -1.70 -2.70
C ALA A 24 -6.42 -2.08 -3.22
N ASP A 25 -6.47 -2.95 -4.24
CA ASP A 25 -7.74 -3.47 -4.72
C ASP A 25 -8.43 -4.31 -3.64
N ALA A 26 -9.75 -4.22 -3.54
CA ALA A 26 -10.52 -5.08 -2.63
C ALA A 26 -10.64 -6.53 -3.14
N VAL A 27 -10.36 -6.76 -4.43
CA VAL A 27 -10.53 -8.07 -5.11
C VAL A 27 -9.16 -8.70 -5.39
N GLY A 28 -8.90 -9.89 -4.85
CA GLY A 28 -7.57 -10.52 -4.91
C GLY A 28 -7.29 -11.50 -3.76
N PRO A 29 -6.04 -11.97 -3.60
CA PRO A 29 -5.68 -12.96 -2.59
C PRO A 29 -5.78 -12.40 -1.16
N SER A 30 -5.98 -13.28 -0.18
CA SER A 30 -6.08 -12.90 1.25
C SER A 30 -4.80 -12.25 1.79
N SER A 31 -3.65 -12.59 1.21
CA SER A 31 -2.37 -11.96 1.50
C SER A 31 -1.64 -11.77 0.18
N GLU A 32 -1.27 -10.54 -0.10
CA GLU A 32 -0.50 -10.16 -1.28
C GLU A 32 0.74 -9.39 -0.84
N THR A 33 1.83 -9.59 -1.57
CA THR A 33 3.05 -8.83 -1.36
C THR A 33 3.68 -8.53 -2.70
N TYR A 34 3.92 -7.25 -2.96
CA TYR A 34 4.52 -6.78 -4.19
C TYR A 34 5.51 -5.66 -3.89
N VAL A 35 6.35 -5.35 -4.88
CA VAL A 35 7.31 -4.25 -4.80
C VAL A 35 6.80 -3.12 -5.70
N GLU A 36 6.85 -1.91 -5.17
CA GLU A 36 6.47 -0.69 -5.88
C GLU A 36 7.50 0.41 -5.57
N ASP A 37 7.70 1.34 -6.48
CA ASP A 37 8.61 2.46 -6.28
C ASP A 37 7.90 3.66 -5.66
N CYS A 38 8.58 4.32 -4.70
CA CYS A 38 8.06 5.55 -4.15
C CYS A 38 7.88 6.63 -5.23
N PRO A 39 6.68 7.23 -5.39
CA PRO A 39 6.45 8.28 -6.38
C PRO A 39 7.21 9.58 -6.06
N VAL A 40 7.78 9.72 -4.84
CA VAL A 40 8.53 10.90 -4.40
C VAL A 40 10.03 10.68 -4.50
N CYS A 41 10.57 9.60 -3.92
CA CYS A 41 12.01 9.35 -3.86
C CYS A 41 12.53 8.25 -4.79
N CYS A 42 11.66 7.64 -5.60
CA CYS A 42 11.99 6.57 -6.55
C CYS A 42 12.79 5.41 -5.91
N ARG A 43 12.47 5.07 -4.65
CA ARG A 43 13.07 3.93 -3.94
C ARG A 43 12.07 2.78 -3.93
N PRO A 44 12.49 1.56 -4.27
CA PRO A 44 11.61 0.40 -4.21
C PRO A 44 11.28 0.09 -2.75
N TRP A 45 9.99 -0.05 -2.44
CA TRP A 45 9.46 -0.51 -1.17
C TRP A 45 8.65 -1.79 -1.38
N ARG A 46 8.44 -2.55 -0.31
CA ARG A 46 7.58 -3.73 -0.33
C ARG A 46 6.23 -3.37 0.27
N VAL A 47 5.17 -3.59 -0.50
CA VAL A 47 3.79 -3.38 -0.08
C VAL A 47 3.20 -4.73 0.35
N HIS A 48 2.70 -4.79 1.57
CA HIS A 48 2.00 -5.94 2.12
C HIS A 48 0.52 -5.61 2.24
N VAL A 49 -0.31 -6.35 1.52
CA VAL A 49 -1.77 -6.20 1.55
C VAL A 49 -2.35 -7.44 2.19
N THR A 50 -3.02 -7.28 3.32
CA THR A 50 -3.75 -8.37 3.99
C THR A 50 -5.24 -8.06 3.93
N ARG A 51 -6.02 -9.02 3.45
CA ARG A 51 -7.47 -8.87 3.24
C ARG A 51 -8.18 -9.88 4.13
N GLN A 52 -8.98 -9.40 5.08
CA GLN A 52 -9.72 -10.20 6.04
C GLN A 52 -11.20 -9.84 6.00
N GLY A 53 -11.99 -10.59 5.22
CA GLY A 53 -13.42 -10.30 5.08
C GLY A 53 -13.65 -8.98 4.34
N GLU A 54 -14.16 -7.99 5.06
CA GLU A 54 -14.38 -6.62 4.58
C GLU A 54 -13.22 -5.66 4.89
N ASP A 55 -12.29 -6.06 5.76
CA ASP A 55 -11.13 -5.26 6.14
C ASP A 55 -9.95 -5.48 5.18
N VAL A 56 -9.31 -4.37 4.76
CA VAL A 56 -8.06 -4.39 4.00
C VAL A 56 -7.01 -3.64 4.82
N LEU A 57 -5.88 -4.29 5.07
CA LEU A 57 -4.75 -3.72 5.80
C LEU A 57 -3.55 -3.63 4.87
N VAL A 58 -3.04 -2.42 4.69
CA VAL A 58 -1.85 -2.12 3.90
C VAL A 58 -0.70 -1.77 4.83
N ARG A 59 0.48 -2.36 4.59
CA ARG A 59 1.72 -2.02 5.28
C ARG A 59 2.85 -1.83 4.27
N LEU A 60 3.67 -0.81 4.48
CA LEU A 60 4.89 -0.58 3.73
C LEU A 60 6.11 -1.05 4.53
N GLU A 61 6.98 -1.84 3.90
CA GLU A 61 8.25 -2.29 4.45
C GLU A 61 9.40 -1.98 3.48
N HIS A 62 10.62 -2.00 4.00
CA HIS A 62 11.83 -1.85 3.19
C HIS A 62 12.02 -3.15 2.41
N GLU A 63 12.36 -3.07 1.11
CA GLU A 63 12.68 -4.29 0.34
C GLU A 63 13.89 -5.05 0.94
N ASP A 64 14.79 -4.30 1.58
CA ASP A 64 16.10 -4.72 2.07
C ASP A 64 16.07 -5.36 3.48
N SER A 65 14.89 -5.57 4.08
CA SER A 65 14.76 -6.17 5.42
C SER A 65 14.63 -7.69 5.41
#